data_AF-A0A535DK79-F1
#
_entry.id   AF-A0A535DK79-F1
#
_cell.length_a   1.000
_cell.length_b   1.000
_cell.length_c   1.000
_cell.angle_alpha   90.00
_cell.angle_beta   90.00
_cell.angle_gamma   90.00
#
_symmetry.space_group_name_H-M   'P 1'
#
loop_
_entity.id
_entity.type
_entity.pdbx_description
1 polymer ?
#
loop_
_entity_poly.entity_id
_entity_poly.type
_entity_poly.pdbx_seq_one_letter_code
_entity_poly.pdbx_strand_id
1 'polypeptide(L)' 'MPRLKAAIDIDAPREHVFALAGDLRKRPEWTTFVKETTITSGDGSSPGSTDKT' A
#
# COMPACT_ATOMS: atom_id res chain seq x y z
N MET A 1 -10.37 9.74 18.08
CA MET A 1 -9.87 9.90 16.70
C MET A 1 -11.05 9.82 15.75
N PRO A 2 -11.29 10.81 14.88
CA PRO A 2 -12.35 10.72 13.87
C PRO A 2 -12.06 9.60 12.87
N ARG A 3 -13.10 8.91 12.39
CA ARG A 3 -12.98 7.88 11.36
C ARG A 3 -13.27 8.49 10.00
N LEU A 4 -12.30 8.47 9.11
CA LEU A 4 -12.46 8.88 7.71
C LEU A 4 -12.70 7.65 6.83
N LYS A 5 -13.62 7.76 5.86
CA LYS A 5 -13.91 6.71 4.88
C LYS A 5 -13.92 7.33 3.48
N ALA A 6 -13.15 6.74 2.56
CA ALA A 6 -13.14 7.06 1.14
C ALA A 6 -13.24 5.75 0.33
N ALA A 7 -13.78 5.83 -0.89
CA ALA A 7 -13.92 4.71 -1.81
C ALA A 7 -13.68 5.18 -3.24
N ILE A 8 -13.15 4.29 -4.08
CA ILE A 8 -12.92 4.50 -5.51
C ILE A 8 -13.30 3.21 -6.24
N ASP A 9 -13.80 3.35 -7.46
CA ASP A 9 -14.05 2.21 -8.36
C ASP A 9 -12.84 2.02 -9.27
N ILE A 10 -12.37 0.77 -9.39
CA ILE A 10 -11.21 0.40 -10.19
C ILE A 10 -11.65 -0.70 -11.16
N ASP A 11 -11.50 -0.46 -12.46
CA ASP A 11 -11.77 -1.45 -13.49
C ASP A 11 -10.57 -2.41 -13.65
N ALA A 12 -10.42 -3.30 -12.68
CA ALA A 12 -9.38 -4.34 -12.67
C ALA A 12 -9.79 -5.54 -11.80
N PRO A 13 -9.22 -6.73 -12.03
CA PRO A 13 -9.40 -7.88 -11.14
C PRO A 13 -8.97 -7.55 -9.70
N ARG A 14 -9.80 -7.93 -8.73
CA ARG A 14 -9.56 -7.64 -7.30
C ARG A 14 -8.18 -8.15 -6.85
N GLU A 15 -7.77 -9.33 -7.33
CA GLU A 15 -6.53 -9.98 -6.94
C GLU A 15 -5.32 -9.11 -7.29
N HIS A 16 -5.37 -8.43 -8.44
CA HIS A 16 -4.30 -7.54 -8.89
C HIS A 16 -4.26 -6.26 -8.05
N VAL A 17 -5.42 -5.70 -7.73
CA VAL A 17 -5.52 -4.49 -6.89
C VAL A 17 -4.99 -4.78 -5.48
N PHE A 18 -5.38 -5.90 -4.87
CA PHE A 18 -4.91 -6.26 -3.53
C PHE A 18 -3.43 -6.65 -3.51
N ALA A 19 -2.91 -7.29 -4.55
CA ALA A 19 -1.48 -7.58 -4.66
C ALA A 19 -0.62 -6.30 -4.82
N LEU A 20 -1.15 -5.25 -5.44
CA LEU A 20 -0.48 -3.97 -5.59
C LEU A 20 -0.59 -3.10 -4.33
N ALA A 21 -1.79 -2.97 -3.77
CA ALA A 21 -2.04 -2.10 -2.62
C ALA A 21 -1.55 -2.70 -1.29
N GLY A 22 -1.50 -4.03 -1.18
CA GLY A 22 -1.06 -4.74 0.02
C GLY A 22 0.45 -4.85 0.18
N ASP A 23 1.23 -4.59 -0.87
CA ASP A 23 2.69 -4.60 -0.81
C ASP A 23 3.22 -3.17 -0.60
N LEU A 24 3.82 -2.93 0.58
CA LEU A 24 4.39 -1.63 0.93
C LEU A 24 5.48 -1.18 -0.06
N ARG A 25 6.22 -2.13 -0.65
CA ARG A 25 7.30 -1.85 -1.60
C ARG A 25 6.78 -1.23 -2.90
N LYS A 26 5.55 -1.56 -3.28
CA LYS A 26 4.91 -1.06 -4.51
C LYS A 26 4.10 0.21 -4.31
N ARG A 27 4.08 0.76 -3.08
CA ARG A 27 3.40 2.02 -2.77
C ARG A 27 3.79 3.18 -3.73
N PRO A 28 5.07 3.37 -4.13
CA PRO A 28 5.43 4.42 -5.08
C PRO A 28 4.80 4.25 -6.48
N GLU A 29 4.33 3.05 -6.84
CA GLU A 29 3.77 2.76 -8.16
C GLU A 29 2.35 3.29 -8.34
N TRP A 30 1.60 3.49 -7.24
CA TRP A 30 0.18 3.85 -7.29
C TRP A 30 -0.20 5.13 -6.54
N THR A 31 0.71 5.72 -5.75
CA THR A 31 0.49 7.02 -5.12
C THR A 31 1.57 8.03 -5.51
N THR A 32 1.14 9.24 -5.86
CA THR A 32 2.04 10.34 -6.23
C THR A 32 2.76 10.96 -5.03
N PHE A 33 2.29 10.68 -3.80
CA PHE A 33 2.82 11.29 -2.58
C PHE A 33 4.05 10.58 -2.02
N VAL A 34 4.27 9.32 -2.40
CA VAL A 34 5.38 8.49 -1.91
C VAL A 34 6.35 8.27 -3.07
N LYS A 35 7.61 8.71 -2.90
CA LYS A 35 8.64 8.56 -3.93
C LYS A 35 9.44 7.28 -3.79
N GLU A 36 9.65 6.83 -2.56
CA GLU A 36 10.43 5.66 -2.23
C GLU A 36 9.83 5.03 -0.97
N THR A 37 9.92 3.70 -0.84
CA THR A 37 9.56 2.99 0.38
C THR A 37 10.73 2.12 0.81
N THR A 38 11.28 2.38 1.99
CA THR A 38 12.27 1.50 2.63
C THR A 38 11.59 0.65 3.70
N ILE A 39 11.65 -0.67 3.57
CA ILE A 39 11.17 -1.59 4.60
C ILE A 39 12.17 -1.59 5.75
N THR A 40 11.67 -1.31 6.97
CA THR A 40 12.49 -1.22 8.19
C THR A 40 12.36 -2.45 9.08
N SER A 41 11.27 -3.20 8.94
CA SER A 41 11.06 -4.49 9.61
C SER A 41 10.06 -5.34 8.82
N GLY A 42 10.20 -6.67 8.86
CA GLY A 42 9.33 -7.61 8.16
C GLY A 42 9.65 -7.76 6.68
N ASP A 43 8.65 -8.20 5.90
CA ASP A 43 8.77 -8.50 4.47
C ASP A 43 8.01 -7.50 3.57
N GLY A 44 7.30 -6.53 4.17
CA GLY A 44 6.53 -5.51 3.45
C GLY A 44 5.12 -5.93 3.04
N SER A 45 4.68 -7.14 3.41
CA SER A 45 3.36 -7.71 3.05
C SER A 45 2.65 -8.42 4.21
N SER A 46 3.41 -8.87 5.20
CA SER A 46 2.92 -9.57 6.39
C SER A 46 2.53 -8.57 7.49
N PRO A 47 1.55 -8.93 8.36
CA PRO A 47 1.19 -8.13 9.51
C PRO A 47 2.41 -7.81 10.40
N GLY A 48 2.53 -6.54 10.81
CA GLY A 48 3.64 -6.07 11.63
C GLY A 48 4.87 -5.62 10.83
N SER A 49 4.84 -5.69 9.49
CA SER A 49 5.86 -5.04 8.67
C SER A 49 5.80 -3.52 8.84
N THR A 50 6.97 -2.88 8.91
CA THR A 50 7.08 -1.42 9.05
C THR A 50 7.88 -0.84 7.90
N ASP A 51 7.44 0.31 7.39
CA ASP A 51 8.11 1.04 6.32
C ASP A 51 8.43 2.48 6.72
N LYS A 52 9.39 3.06 6.00
CA LYS A 52 9.70 4.48 6.02
C LYS A 52 9.58 4.99 4.58
N THR A 53 8.65 5.92 4.37
CA THR A 53 8.32 6.59 3.09
C THR A 53 8.69 8.06 3.11
#